data_AF-A0A1H6K4H4-F1
#
_entry.id   AF-A0A1H6K4H4-F1
#
_cell.length_a   1.000
_cell.length_b   1.000
_cell.length_c   1.000
_cell.angle_alpha   90.00
_cell.angle_beta   90.00
_cell.angle_gamma   90.00
#
_symmetry.space_group_name_H-M   'P 1'
#
loop_
_entity.id
_entity.type
_entity.pdbx_description
1 polymer ?
#
loop_
_entity_poly.entity_id
_entity_poly.type
_entity_poly.pdbx_seq_one_letter_code
_entity_poly.pdbx_strand_id
1 'polypeptide(L)'
;MKFKRICGILTAFAICTAACVPTIAEKAAPVLHASADEWCFAGETCDPLHDTSRDIQKEGVGNPLNFGERNTPADASTAEIRAINHKMTVQEVKYALYKEIDEHWDLISTRLGQTDREKMYALFLGLGSRESTLGEGKIGSDHETAYEDGWGVNSAHAYGTLQTAVTAFKDCDPKFMPEDNVPEMYQYSFTESNFYDCIISNHMGIRKILHFAEICINEQGMNDYQVIRNSLKGFNTGWCTKAEDDGAYATYADEICAMAQFYYYEGHLYDNVFTWTSANGEKINKYRTPDRWDWWGDGVPSMAPIEEKQETTTSTTTTTTTTTTTTTTTTTTTTTSATTTSEETTTSTATTSFAMGDALYGDANCDNTIDMSDIVLIMQSLANPNKYDINGTDEHHITMQGKVNADVDLSSKGVTSNDALRIQEYLLHKIDSLDPK
;
A
#
# COMPACT_ATOMS: atom_id res chain seq x y z
N MET A 1 -40.20 -42.16 16.95
CA MET A 1 -40.17 -43.48 16.28
C MET A 1 -39.38 -43.30 14.98
N LYS A 2 -38.42 -44.20 14.74
CA LYS A 2 -37.32 -44.12 13.75
C LYS A 2 -37.81 -43.91 12.31
N PHE A 3 -37.04 -43.18 11.49
CA PHE A 3 -36.60 -43.67 10.17
C PHE A 3 -35.22 -43.10 9.80
N LYS A 4 -34.37 -43.98 9.27
CA LYS A 4 -32.96 -43.81 8.92
C LYS A 4 -32.80 -43.34 7.47
N ARG A 5 -31.71 -42.57 7.25
CA ARG A 5 -30.74 -42.52 6.12
C ARG A 5 -31.20 -42.89 4.71
N ILE A 6 -30.73 -42.12 3.71
CA ILE A 6 -29.81 -42.57 2.65
C ILE A 6 -29.10 -41.35 2.03
N CYS A 7 -27.78 -41.47 1.90
CA CYS A 7 -26.87 -40.59 1.17
C CYS A 7 -27.12 -40.62 -0.34
N GLY A 8 -26.90 -39.50 -1.03
CA GLY A 8 -26.72 -39.44 -2.48
C GLY A 8 -25.67 -38.39 -2.80
N ILE A 9 -24.43 -38.83 -3.02
CA ILE A 9 -23.32 -38.05 -3.55
C ILE A 9 -23.54 -37.94 -5.07
N LEU A 10 -23.64 -36.73 -5.60
CA LEU A 10 -23.69 -36.46 -7.04
C LEU A 10 -22.34 -35.87 -7.47
N THR A 11 -21.48 -36.73 -8.01
CA THR A 11 -20.29 -36.38 -8.79
C THR A 11 -20.73 -35.93 -10.18
N ALA A 12 -20.47 -34.66 -10.52
CA ALA A 12 -20.63 -34.14 -11.88
C ALA A 12 -19.32 -34.36 -12.67
N PHE A 13 -19.37 -35.25 -13.66
CA PHE A 13 -18.31 -35.48 -14.64
C PHE A 13 -18.68 -34.67 -15.90
N ALA A 14 -17.91 -33.62 -16.23
CA ALA A 14 -18.08 -32.87 -17.47
C ALA A 14 -17.18 -33.47 -18.56
N ILE A 15 -17.81 -33.92 -19.65
CA ILE A 15 -17.16 -34.47 -20.85
C ILE A 15 -16.91 -33.30 -21.80
N CYS A 16 -15.65 -32.94 -22.06
CA CYS A 16 -15.27 -32.03 -23.14
C CYS A 16 -14.97 -32.81 -24.42
N THR A 17 -15.81 -32.68 -25.44
CA THR A 17 -15.49 -33.06 -26.83
C THR A 17 -14.89 -31.86 -27.56
N ALA A 18 -13.61 -31.97 -27.97
CA ALA A 18 -12.95 -30.97 -28.80
C ALA A 18 -13.35 -31.14 -30.28
N ALA A 19 -13.76 -30.04 -30.92
CA ALA A 19 -13.86 -29.94 -32.37
C ALA A 19 -12.82 -28.94 -32.87
N CYS A 20 -11.90 -29.40 -33.72
CA CYS A 20 -10.84 -28.60 -34.33
C CYS A 20 -11.36 -27.65 -35.43
N VAL A 21 -10.85 -26.42 -35.44
CA VAL A 21 -10.83 -25.51 -36.60
C VAL A 21 -9.42 -24.87 -36.64
N PRO A 22 -8.76 -24.75 -37.81
CA PRO A 22 -7.32 -24.47 -37.89
C PRO A 22 -6.97 -23.00 -37.69
N THR A 23 -5.80 -22.80 -37.07
CA THR A 23 -5.15 -21.56 -36.65
C THR A 23 -4.50 -20.79 -37.79
N ILE A 24 -4.62 -19.46 -37.77
CA ILE A 24 -3.62 -18.54 -38.35
C ILE A 24 -2.54 -18.34 -37.28
N ALA A 25 -1.29 -18.47 -37.68
CA ALA A 25 -0.13 -18.50 -36.80
C ALA A 25 0.10 -17.15 -36.09
N GLU A 26 -0.16 -17.12 -34.79
CA GLU A 26 0.36 -16.10 -33.88
C GLU A 26 1.55 -16.70 -33.11
N LYS A 27 2.57 -15.88 -32.88
CA LYS A 27 3.86 -16.26 -32.29
C LYS A 27 3.61 -16.92 -30.93
N ALA A 28 3.99 -18.19 -30.79
CA ALA A 28 3.74 -18.96 -29.58
C ALA A 28 4.30 -18.26 -28.35
N ALA A 29 3.44 -17.98 -27.38
CA ALA A 29 3.83 -17.52 -26.06
C ALA A 29 4.68 -18.59 -25.36
N PRO A 30 5.63 -18.24 -24.48
CA PRO A 30 6.41 -19.24 -23.75
C PRO A 30 5.45 -20.10 -22.93
N VAL A 31 5.60 -21.41 -23.12
CA VAL A 31 4.82 -22.47 -22.47
C VAL A 31 5.39 -22.65 -21.07
N LEU A 32 4.53 -22.49 -20.05
CA LEU A 32 4.87 -22.84 -18.66
C LEU A 32 5.25 -24.33 -18.62
N HIS A 33 6.54 -24.62 -18.46
CA HIS A 33 7.02 -25.99 -18.28
C HIS A 33 6.90 -26.38 -16.80
N ALA A 34 5.74 -26.87 -16.39
CA ALA A 34 5.67 -27.75 -15.21
C ALA A 34 6.28 -29.10 -15.63
N SER A 35 7.51 -29.40 -15.20
CA SER A 35 8.10 -30.71 -15.50
C SER A 35 7.29 -31.79 -14.77
N ALA A 36 6.97 -32.88 -15.47
CA ALA A 36 6.12 -33.96 -14.97
C ALA A 36 6.69 -34.70 -13.74
N ASP A 37 7.96 -34.45 -13.39
CA ASP A 37 8.64 -35.14 -12.29
C ASP A 37 8.46 -34.45 -10.92
N GLU A 38 8.00 -33.19 -10.87
CA GLU A 38 7.72 -32.48 -9.62
C GLU A 38 6.62 -31.43 -9.80
N TRP A 39 5.35 -31.82 -9.63
CA TRP A 39 4.19 -30.92 -9.70
C TRP A 39 4.08 -30.01 -8.45
N CYS A 40 5.19 -29.33 -8.11
CA CYS A 40 5.33 -28.56 -6.87
C CYS A 40 5.67 -27.08 -7.07
N PHE A 41 6.15 -26.67 -8.24
CA PHE A 41 6.36 -25.26 -8.62
C PHE A 41 6.33 -25.10 -10.14
N ALA A 42 6.26 -23.85 -10.59
CA ALA A 42 6.31 -23.45 -12.00
C ALA A 42 7.06 -22.12 -12.13
N GLY A 43 7.28 -21.67 -13.36
CA GLY A 43 8.08 -20.48 -13.66
C GLY A 43 9.54 -20.81 -13.95
N GLU A 44 10.36 -19.77 -14.10
CA GLU A 44 11.77 -19.87 -14.48
C GLU A 44 12.64 -19.09 -13.49
N THR A 45 13.84 -19.60 -13.22
CA THR A 45 14.83 -18.86 -12.46
C THR A 45 15.36 -17.70 -13.30
N CYS A 46 15.63 -16.57 -12.67
CA CYS A 46 16.19 -15.38 -13.33
C CYS A 46 17.00 -14.56 -12.33
N ASP A 47 17.84 -13.66 -12.86
CA ASP A 47 18.58 -12.72 -12.01
C ASP A 47 17.60 -11.80 -11.25
N PRO A 48 17.84 -11.51 -9.97
CA PRO A 48 17.01 -10.61 -9.17
C PRO A 48 16.89 -9.21 -9.77
N LEU A 49 15.71 -8.57 -9.63
CA LEU A 49 15.50 -7.17 -10.04
C LEU A 49 16.32 -6.17 -9.22
N HIS A 50 16.62 -6.51 -7.97
CA HIS A 50 17.37 -5.65 -7.06
C HIS A 50 18.79 -6.20 -6.82
N ASP A 51 19.68 -5.32 -6.40
CA ASP A 51 21.06 -5.68 -6.08
C ASP A 51 21.13 -6.51 -4.79
N THR A 52 21.29 -7.82 -4.95
CA THR A 52 21.40 -8.79 -3.84
C THR A 52 22.74 -8.71 -3.10
N SER A 53 23.69 -7.86 -3.54
CA SER A 53 24.92 -7.60 -2.79
C SER A 53 24.74 -6.54 -1.70
N ARG A 54 23.61 -5.81 -1.69
CA ARG A 54 23.26 -4.83 -0.66
C ARG A 54 23.10 -5.52 0.69
N ASP A 55 23.54 -4.86 1.76
CA ASP A 55 23.11 -5.22 3.10
C ASP A 55 21.65 -4.80 3.26
N ILE A 56 20.72 -5.66 2.80
CA ILE A 56 19.29 -5.35 2.78
C ILE A 56 18.83 -4.88 4.16
N GLN A 57 19.31 -5.52 5.24
CA GLN A 57 18.93 -5.14 6.60
C GLN A 57 19.23 -3.68 6.92
N LYS A 58 20.32 -3.13 6.41
CA LYS A 58 20.72 -1.73 6.64
C LYS A 58 20.29 -0.77 5.55
N GLU A 59 20.34 -1.21 4.29
CA GLU A 59 20.27 -0.36 3.11
C GLU A 59 18.93 -0.42 2.39
N GLY A 60 18.05 -1.33 2.80
CA GLY A 60 16.81 -1.61 2.10
C GLY A 60 17.02 -2.30 0.75
N VAL A 61 15.91 -2.63 0.09
CA VAL A 61 15.91 -3.42 -1.15
C VAL A 61 16.14 -2.57 -2.41
N GLY A 62 16.17 -1.24 -2.27
CA GLY A 62 16.28 -0.30 -3.39
C GLY A 62 15.01 -0.24 -4.26
N ASN A 63 15.04 0.57 -5.33
CA ASN A 63 13.87 0.81 -6.20
C ASN A 63 14.16 0.63 -7.70
N PRO A 64 14.49 -0.58 -8.19
CA PRO A 64 14.80 -0.85 -9.59
C PRO A 64 13.64 -0.58 -10.56
N LEU A 65 12.39 -0.68 -10.10
CA LEU A 65 11.20 -0.47 -10.95
C LEU A 65 10.65 0.95 -10.86
N ASN A 66 11.27 1.82 -10.06
CA ASN A 66 10.82 3.20 -9.82
C ASN A 66 9.35 3.29 -9.38
N PHE A 67 8.91 2.34 -8.54
CA PHE A 67 7.58 2.37 -7.93
C PHE A 67 7.54 3.42 -6.82
N GLY A 68 6.48 4.22 -6.79
CA GLY A 68 6.24 5.18 -5.69
C GLY A 68 5.30 4.59 -4.65
N GLU A 69 4.43 5.43 -4.11
CA GLU A 69 3.23 5.00 -3.37
C GLU A 69 2.25 4.18 -4.24
N ARG A 70 2.47 4.20 -5.57
CA ARG A 70 1.71 3.48 -6.58
C ARG A 70 2.65 2.84 -7.60
N ASN A 71 2.22 1.74 -8.22
CA ASN A 71 2.85 1.24 -9.45
C ASN A 71 2.21 1.84 -10.71
N THR A 72 1.11 2.56 -10.56
CA THR A 72 0.33 3.14 -11.67
C THR A 72 0.26 4.68 -11.60
N PRO A 73 0.00 5.37 -12.72
CA PRO A 73 -0.25 6.81 -12.69
C PRO A 73 -1.44 7.17 -11.80
N ALA A 74 -1.34 8.27 -11.06
CA ALA A 74 -2.39 8.67 -10.11
C ALA A 74 -3.74 9.00 -10.78
N ASP A 75 -3.72 9.44 -12.04
CA ASP A 75 -4.88 9.78 -12.86
C ASP A 75 -5.32 8.64 -13.80
N ALA A 76 -4.70 7.46 -13.70
CA ALA A 76 -5.06 6.31 -14.53
C ALA A 76 -6.49 5.85 -14.26
N SER A 77 -7.20 5.50 -15.32
CA SER A 77 -8.51 4.85 -15.23
C SER A 77 -8.39 3.44 -14.65
N THR A 78 -9.48 2.94 -14.07
CA THR A 78 -9.57 1.56 -13.56
C THR A 78 -9.13 0.52 -14.60
N ALA A 79 -9.49 0.70 -15.87
CA ALA A 79 -9.08 -0.20 -16.95
C ALA A 79 -7.56 -0.16 -17.22
N GLU A 80 -6.93 1.02 -17.13
CA GLU A 80 -5.48 1.17 -17.30
C GLU A 80 -4.72 0.57 -16.13
N ILE A 81 -5.15 0.82 -14.90
CA ILE A 81 -4.57 0.25 -13.69
C ILE A 81 -4.56 -1.27 -13.78
N ARG A 82 -5.73 -1.87 -14.06
CA ARG A 82 -5.85 -3.33 -14.20
C ARG A 82 -5.01 -3.87 -15.35
N ALA A 83 -4.95 -3.19 -16.49
CA ALA A 83 -4.13 -3.61 -17.62
C ALA A 83 -2.62 -3.55 -17.34
N ILE A 84 -2.15 -2.63 -16.47
CA ILE A 84 -0.76 -2.60 -16.00
C ILE A 84 -0.50 -3.80 -15.09
N ASN A 85 -1.35 -4.00 -14.08
CA ASN A 85 -1.23 -5.11 -13.14
C ASN A 85 -1.27 -6.47 -13.83
N HIS A 86 -2.13 -6.62 -14.84
CA HIS A 86 -2.29 -7.84 -15.62
C HIS A 86 -0.99 -8.28 -16.30
N LYS A 87 -0.12 -7.33 -16.66
CA LYS A 87 1.12 -7.59 -17.38
C LYS A 87 2.31 -7.87 -16.47
N MET A 88 2.17 -7.66 -15.16
CA MET A 88 3.27 -7.88 -14.22
C MET A 88 3.72 -9.34 -14.25
N THR A 89 5.03 -9.52 -14.33
CA THR A 89 5.68 -10.81 -14.12
C THR A 89 5.58 -11.24 -12.65
N VAL A 90 5.77 -12.52 -12.37
CA VAL A 90 5.84 -13.03 -10.99
C VAL A 90 6.93 -12.30 -10.20
N GLN A 91 8.08 -12.03 -10.83
CA GLN A 91 9.16 -11.29 -10.20
C GLN A 91 8.78 -9.84 -9.86
N GLU A 92 8.04 -9.14 -10.72
CA GLU A 92 7.53 -7.78 -10.44
C GLU A 92 6.46 -7.78 -9.33
N VAL A 93 5.57 -8.79 -9.32
CA VAL A 93 4.58 -8.99 -8.23
C VAL A 93 5.27 -9.22 -6.89
N LYS A 94 6.27 -10.11 -6.88
CA LYS A 94 7.14 -10.40 -5.74
C LYS A 94 7.85 -9.14 -5.26
N TYR A 95 8.42 -8.36 -6.17
CA TYR A 95 9.14 -7.13 -5.83
C TYR A 95 8.21 -6.04 -5.27
N ALA A 96 7.03 -5.85 -5.88
CA ALA A 96 6.01 -4.91 -5.39
C ALA A 96 5.60 -5.20 -3.94
N LEU A 97 5.52 -6.47 -3.57
CA LEU A 97 5.27 -6.89 -2.19
C LEU A 97 6.50 -6.68 -1.29
N TYR A 98 7.71 -6.94 -1.79
CA TYR A 98 8.92 -6.78 -0.99
C TYR A 98 9.19 -5.32 -0.62
N LYS A 99 8.93 -4.40 -1.56
CA LYS A 99 9.02 -2.95 -1.33
C LYS A 99 8.19 -2.51 -0.12
N GLU A 100 6.93 -2.92 -0.04
CA GLU A 100 6.06 -2.54 1.08
C GLU A 100 6.54 -3.13 2.42
N ILE A 101 7.12 -4.33 2.40
CA ILE A 101 7.73 -4.93 3.60
C ILE A 101 8.98 -4.15 4.01
N ASP A 102 9.76 -3.66 3.06
CA ASP A 102 10.97 -2.87 3.29
C ASP A 102 10.65 -1.50 3.89
N GLU A 103 9.70 -0.77 3.30
CA GLU A 103 9.28 0.57 3.73
C GLU A 103 8.67 0.58 5.14
N HIS A 104 8.04 -0.52 5.53
CA HIS A 104 7.42 -0.68 6.85
C HIS A 104 8.14 -1.69 7.74
N TRP A 105 9.41 -1.99 7.45
CA TRP A 105 10.14 -3.10 8.08
C TRP A 105 10.17 -3.04 9.61
N ASP A 106 10.51 -1.89 10.18
CA ASP A 106 10.68 -1.76 11.63
C ASP A 106 9.35 -2.02 12.36
N LEU A 107 8.23 -1.58 11.79
CA LEU A 107 6.89 -1.85 12.30
C LEU A 107 6.49 -3.32 12.16
N ILE A 108 6.65 -3.87 10.96
CA ILE A 108 6.26 -5.26 10.62
C ILE A 108 7.07 -6.25 11.48
N SER A 109 8.39 -6.08 11.53
CA SER A 109 9.30 -6.94 12.30
C SER A 109 8.99 -6.92 13.79
N THR A 110 8.72 -5.73 14.36
CA THR A 110 8.38 -5.56 15.78
C THR A 110 7.04 -6.20 16.11
N ARG A 111 5.98 -5.90 15.33
CA ARG A 111 4.63 -6.40 15.62
C ARG A 111 4.49 -7.91 15.42
N LEU A 112 5.24 -8.50 14.49
CA LEU A 112 5.15 -9.92 14.17
C LEU A 112 6.27 -10.76 14.80
N GLY A 113 7.23 -10.13 15.48
CA GLY A 113 8.32 -10.83 16.18
C GLY A 113 9.24 -11.59 15.23
N GLN A 114 9.64 -11.00 14.11
CA GLN A 114 10.55 -11.63 13.16
C GLN A 114 11.62 -10.66 12.70
N THR A 115 12.88 -10.97 12.99
CA THR A 115 14.04 -10.12 12.71
C THR A 115 14.74 -10.46 11.40
N ASP A 116 14.41 -11.61 10.80
CA ASP A 116 14.87 -11.96 9.47
C ASP A 116 13.87 -11.44 8.41
N ARG A 117 14.32 -10.44 7.65
CA ARG A 117 13.51 -9.78 6.62
C ARG A 117 13.16 -10.72 5.47
N GLU A 118 14.05 -11.63 5.12
CA GLU A 118 13.79 -12.60 4.06
C GLU A 118 12.80 -13.67 4.50
N LYS A 119 12.81 -14.08 5.78
CA LYS A 119 11.75 -14.95 6.33
C LYS A 119 10.39 -14.26 6.34
N MET A 120 10.35 -12.99 6.75
CA MET A 120 9.12 -12.20 6.70
C MET A 120 8.61 -12.10 5.25
N TYR A 121 9.50 -11.77 4.32
CA TYR A 121 9.16 -11.71 2.91
C TYR A 121 8.64 -13.04 2.37
N ALA A 122 9.33 -14.14 2.67
CA ALA A 122 8.92 -15.48 2.30
C ALA A 122 7.52 -15.83 2.83
N LEU A 123 7.18 -15.40 4.05
CA LEU A 123 5.83 -15.59 4.60
C LEU A 123 4.77 -14.89 3.75
N PHE A 124 5.01 -13.63 3.38
CA PHE A 124 4.10 -12.88 2.52
C PHE A 124 4.04 -13.46 1.09
N LEU A 125 5.13 -14.05 0.58
CA LEU A 125 5.08 -14.83 -0.68
C LEU A 125 4.21 -16.09 -0.52
N GLY A 126 4.28 -16.76 0.62
CA GLY A 126 3.38 -17.86 0.96
C GLY A 126 1.92 -17.42 0.98
N LEU A 127 1.62 -16.27 1.60
CA LEU A 127 0.28 -15.67 1.59
C LEU A 127 -0.17 -15.35 0.16
N GLY A 128 0.67 -14.68 -0.63
CA GLY A 128 0.36 -14.38 -2.02
C GLY A 128 0.16 -15.63 -2.90
N SER A 129 0.89 -16.71 -2.60
CA SER A 129 0.69 -18.01 -3.27
C SER A 129 -0.62 -18.66 -2.88
N ARG A 130 -1.02 -18.53 -1.61
CA ARG A 130 -2.29 -19.06 -1.10
C ARG A 130 -3.49 -18.31 -1.67
N GLU A 131 -3.34 -17.02 -1.89
CA GLU A 131 -4.44 -16.11 -2.24
C GLU A 131 -4.60 -15.88 -3.74
N SER A 132 -3.50 -15.75 -4.48
CA SER A 132 -3.54 -15.41 -5.92
C SER A 132 -2.60 -16.25 -6.79
N THR A 133 -1.91 -17.22 -6.20
CA THR A 133 -0.82 -17.96 -6.85
C THR A 133 0.26 -17.03 -7.42
N LEU A 134 0.52 -15.90 -6.75
CA LEU A 134 1.43 -14.84 -7.21
C LEU A 134 1.18 -14.39 -8.66
N GLY A 135 -0.07 -14.41 -9.12
CA GLY A 135 -0.43 -13.93 -10.46
C GLY A 135 -0.30 -14.96 -11.59
N GLU A 136 -0.41 -16.25 -11.28
CA GLU A 136 -0.44 -17.34 -12.25
C GLU A 136 -1.39 -17.06 -13.43
N GLY A 137 -1.09 -17.61 -14.61
CA GLY A 137 -1.94 -17.48 -15.80
C GLY A 137 -1.69 -16.20 -16.59
N LYS A 138 -0.63 -15.45 -16.24
CA LYS A 138 -0.24 -14.16 -16.84
C LYS A 138 -1.26 -13.06 -16.55
N ILE A 139 -1.87 -13.10 -15.37
CA ILE A 139 -2.74 -12.02 -14.87
C ILE A 139 -2.02 -11.11 -13.88
N GLY A 140 -0.75 -11.37 -13.56
CA GLY A 140 0.04 -10.55 -12.63
C GLY A 140 -0.71 -10.30 -11.32
N SER A 141 -0.76 -9.05 -10.86
CA SER A 141 -1.53 -8.70 -9.65
C SER A 141 -3.01 -8.40 -9.91
N ASP A 142 -3.51 -8.57 -11.14
CA ASP A 142 -4.90 -8.33 -11.52
C ASP A 142 -5.81 -9.52 -11.19
N HIS A 143 -5.97 -9.79 -9.90
CA HIS A 143 -6.81 -10.87 -9.39
C HIS A 143 -7.90 -10.30 -8.48
N GLU A 144 -9.16 -10.45 -8.86
CA GLU A 144 -10.33 -9.91 -8.14
C GLU A 144 -11.30 -11.04 -7.78
N THR A 145 -11.86 -11.03 -6.57
CA THR A 145 -12.86 -12.00 -6.10
C THR A 145 -14.10 -11.34 -5.54
N ALA A 146 -15.24 -12.02 -5.59
CA ALA A 146 -16.55 -11.54 -5.12
C ALA A 146 -17.05 -10.20 -5.73
N TYR A 147 -16.59 -9.86 -6.93
CA TYR A 147 -17.03 -8.67 -7.68
C TYR A 147 -18.48 -8.76 -8.17
N GLU A 148 -19.02 -9.97 -8.36
CA GLU A 148 -20.38 -10.20 -8.87
C GLU A 148 -21.48 -9.73 -7.91
N ASP A 149 -21.17 -9.58 -6.62
CA ASP A 149 -22.10 -9.10 -5.59
C ASP A 149 -22.29 -7.56 -5.62
N GLY A 150 -21.51 -6.87 -6.46
CA GLY A 150 -21.51 -5.42 -6.59
C GLY A 150 -20.38 -4.75 -5.78
N TRP A 151 -19.97 -3.58 -6.26
CA TRP A 151 -18.82 -2.83 -5.74
C TRP A 151 -18.90 -2.61 -4.22
N GLY A 152 -17.99 -3.27 -3.49
CA GLY A 152 -17.84 -3.10 -2.04
C GLY A 152 -18.99 -3.63 -1.17
N VAL A 153 -19.93 -4.38 -1.75
CA VAL A 153 -21.09 -4.91 -1.02
C VAL A 153 -20.71 -6.09 -0.14
N ASN A 154 -19.87 -6.99 -0.67
CA ASN A 154 -19.41 -8.15 0.05
C ASN A 154 -18.11 -7.82 0.81
N SER A 155 -18.03 -8.14 2.10
CA SER A 155 -16.81 -7.97 2.89
C SER A 155 -15.63 -8.80 2.36
N ALA A 156 -15.92 -9.84 1.58
CA ALA A 156 -14.95 -10.69 0.90
C ALA A 156 -14.59 -10.20 -0.52
N HIS A 157 -15.13 -9.07 -0.98
CA HIS A 157 -14.63 -8.43 -2.19
C HIS A 157 -13.17 -8.07 -1.98
N ALA A 158 -12.28 -8.66 -2.79
CA ALA A 158 -10.84 -8.58 -2.56
C ALA A 158 -10.07 -8.50 -3.87
N TYR A 159 -8.90 -7.87 -3.82
CA TYR A 159 -8.05 -7.65 -4.99
C TYR A 159 -6.57 -7.87 -4.69
N GLY A 160 -5.80 -8.18 -5.73
CA GLY A 160 -4.34 -8.11 -5.69
C GLY A 160 -3.67 -9.40 -5.21
N THR A 161 -2.35 -9.31 -5.07
CA THR A 161 -1.46 -10.41 -4.68
C THR A 161 -1.91 -11.11 -3.40
N LEU A 162 -2.26 -10.31 -2.39
CA LEU A 162 -2.65 -10.81 -1.07
C LEU A 162 -4.16 -11.06 -0.94
N GLN A 163 -4.95 -10.81 -1.99
CA GLN A 163 -6.41 -10.74 -1.90
C GLN A 163 -6.85 -9.80 -0.75
N THR A 164 -6.40 -8.56 -0.82
CA THR A 164 -6.74 -7.54 0.18
C THR A 164 -8.21 -7.18 0.09
N ALA A 165 -8.96 -7.56 1.13
CA ALA A 165 -10.40 -7.33 1.20
C ALA A 165 -10.75 -5.85 1.37
N VAL A 166 -11.92 -5.44 0.87
CA VAL A 166 -12.47 -4.08 1.01
C VAL A 166 -12.51 -3.58 2.46
N THR A 167 -12.62 -4.49 3.43
CA THR A 167 -12.62 -4.19 4.87
C THR A 167 -11.32 -3.56 5.37
N ALA A 168 -10.20 -3.72 4.64
CA ALA A 168 -8.95 -3.04 4.98
C ALA A 168 -9.05 -1.51 4.80
N PHE A 169 -9.84 -1.07 3.83
CA PHE A 169 -9.89 0.31 3.36
C PHE A 169 -10.80 1.18 4.22
N LYS A 170 -10.40 2.44 4.37
CA LYS A 170 -11.23 3.46 5.00
C LYS A 170 -12.44 3.76 4.10
N ASP A 171 -13.53 4.27 4.65
CA ASP A 171 -14.72 4.71 3.90
C ASP A 171 -15.39 3.58 3.08
N CYS A 172 -15.11 2.31 3.42
CA CYS A 172 -15.88 1.15 2.93
C CYS A 172 -17.28 1.09 3.57
N ASP A 173 -18.08 0.03 3.30
CA ASP A 173 -19.43 -0.06 3.90
C ASP A 173 -19.34 0.09 5.43
N PRO A 174 -20.03 1.08 6.04
CA PRO A 174 -19.92 1.37 7.46
C PRO A 174 -20.46 0.26 8.38
N LYS A 175 -21.03 -0.81 7.83
CA LYS A 175 -21.39 -2.03 8.58
C LYS A 175 -20.21 -2.95 8.82
N PHE A 176 -19.12 -2.81 8.07
CA PHE A 176 -17.91 -3.57 8.30
C PHE A 176 -17.21 -3.10 9.58
N MET A 177 -16.47 -4.01 10.21
CA MET A 177 -15.71 -3.66 11.41
C MET A 177 -14.57 -2.70 11.03
N PRO A 178 -14.39 -1.58 11.76
CA PRO A 178 -13.32 -0.63 11.47
C PRO A 178 -11.94 -1.19 11.86
N GLU A 179 -10.91 -0.79 11.12
CA GLU A 179 -9.51 -1.22 11.30
C GLU A 179 -8.60 -0.05 11.70
N ASP A 180 -8.96 0.66 12.78
CA ASP A 180 -8.30 1.91 13.22
C ASP A 180 -7.06 1.69 14.12
N ASN A 181 -6.70 0.44 14.43
CA ASN A 181 -5.65 0.04 15.39
C ASN A 181 -4.23 -0.09 14.77
N VAL A 182 -4.02 0.43 13.56
CA VAL A 182 -2.70 0.53 12.91
C VAL A 182 -2.50 1.97 12.43
N PRO A 183 -2.34 2.95 13.35
CA PRO A 183 -2.14 4.35 12.99
C PRO A 183 -0.80 4.64 12.30
N GLU A 184 0.19 3.75 12.42
CA GLU A 184 1.54 3.89 11.85
C GLU A 184 1.58 3.60 10.34
N MET A 185 0.55 2.94 9.80
CA MET A 185 0.39 2.74 8.36
C MET A 185 -0.85 3.48 7.88
N TYR A 186 -0.69 4.25 6.81
CA TYR A 186 -1.76 5.04 6.24
C TYR A 186 -2.93 4.14 5.78
N GLN A 187 -4.15 4.51 6.13
CA GLN A 187 -5.34 3.77 5.72
C GLN A 187 -5.98 4.44 4.51
N TYR A 188 -5.73 3.90 3.32
CA TYR A 188 -6.31 4.42 2.08
C TYR A 188 -7.84 4.28 2.06
N SER A 189 -8.53 5.30 1.53
CA SER A 189 -9.97 5.26 1.27
C SER A 189 -10.34 4.24 0.19
N PHE A 190 -11.51 3.64 0.30
CA PHE A 190 -12.04 2.66 -0.64
C PHE A 190 -12.54 3.34 -1.92
N THR A 191 -11.64 3.45 -2.90
CA THR A 191 -11.90 3.94 -4.25
C THR A 191 -11.36 2.94 -5.27
N GLU A 192 -11.86 2.94 -6.51
CA GLU A 192 -11.33 2.04 -7.55
C GLU A 192 -9.82 2.25 -7.76
N SER A 193 -9.37 3.51 -7.80
CA SER A 193 -7.95 3.86 -7.97
C SER A 193 -7.06 3.29 -6.85
N ASN A 194 -7.55 3.27 -5.61
CA ASN A 194 -6.79 2.72 -4.48
C ASN A 194 -6.88 1.19 -4.42
N PHE A 195 -8.07 0.65 -4.62
CA PHE A 195 -8.34 -0.78 -4.49
C PHE A 195 -7.63 -1.60 -5.55
N TYR A 196 -7.56 -1.08 -6.79
CA TYR A 196 -6.94 -1.76 -7.90
C TYR A 196 -5.46 -1.47 -8.08
N ASP A 197 -4.83 -0.50 -7.41
CA ASP A 197 -3.37 -0.32 -7.51
C ASP A 197 -2.64 -1.44 -6.74
N CYS A 198 -1.61 -2.03 -7.35
CA CYS A 198 -0.92 -3.20 -6.76
C CYS A 198 -0.16 -2.84 -5.48
N ILE A 199 0.47 -1.67 -5.45
CA ILE A 199 1.28 -1.22 -4.31
C ILE A 199 0.36 -0.88 -3.15
N ILE A 200 -0.70 -0.12 -3.41
CA ILE A 200 -1.70 0.21 -2.37
C ILE A 200 -2.41 -1.06 -1.88
N SER A 201 -2.77 -1.99 -2.78
CA SER A 201 -3.40 -3.25 -2.36
C SER A 201 -2.48 -4.06 -1.44
N ASN A 202 -1.18 -4.16 -1.74
CA ASN A 202 -0.20 -4.81 -0.87
C ASN A 202 -0.06 -4.08 0.48
N HIS A 203 0.07 -2.76 0.45
CA HIS A 203 0.13 -1.91 1.65
C HIS A 203 -1.04 -2.18 2.59
N MET A 204 -2.25 -2.14 2.06
CA MET A 204 -3.49 -2.35 2.81
C MET A 204 -3.63 -3.79 3.30
N GLY A 205 -3.14 -4.77 2.54
CA GLY A 205 -3.10 -6.17 2.96
C GLY A 205 -2.15 -6.41 4.14
N ILE A 206 -0.94 -5.83 4.08
CA ILE A 206 0.01 -5.84 5.20
C ILE A 206 -0.58 -5.13 6.41
N ARG A 207 -1.16 -3.95 6.23
CA ARG A 207 -1.85 -3.21 7.30
C ARG A 207 -2.94 -4.04 7.97
N LYS A 208 -3.74 -4.78 7.20
CA LYS A 208 -4.78 -5.68 7.71
C LYS A 208 -4.21 -6.86 8.50
N ILE A 209 -3.06 -7.42 8.11
CA ILE A 209 -2.34 -8.42 8.93
C ILE A 209 -1.93 -7.83 10.28
N LEU A 210 -1.42 -6.58 10.28
CA LEU A 210 -1.03 -5.88 11.51
C LEU A 210 -2.23 -5.49 12.38
N HIS A 211 -3.39 -5.22 11.78
CA HIS A 211 -4.66 -5.01 12.48
C HIS A 211 -5.00 -6.24 13.33
N PHE A 212 -4.95 -7.44 12.73
CA PHE A 212 -5.20 -8.66 13.49
C PHE A 212 -4.08 -9.01 14.46
N ALA A 213 -2.82 -8.65 14.17
CA ALA A 213 -1.71 -8.87 15.08
C ALA A 213 -1.89 -8.08 16.39
N GLU A 214 -2.36 -6.84 16.31
CA GLU A 214 -2.68 -6.03 17.48
C GLU A 214 -3.76 -6.71 18.34
N ILE A 215 -4.86 -7.16 17.73
CA ILE A 215 -5.93 -7.88 18.45
C ILE A 215 -5.40 -9.17 19.09
N CYS A 216 -4.57 -9.92 18.36
CA CYS A 216 -3.93 -11.13 18.87
C CYS A 216 -3.08 -10.86 20.12
N ILE A 217 -2.30 -9.78 20.12
CA ILE A 217 -1.43 -9.41 21.25
C ILE A 217 -2.26 -8.87 22.41
N ASN A 218 -3.07 -7.83 22.17
CA ASN A 218 -3.69 -7.04 23.23
C ASN A 218 -4.96 -7.67 23.78
N GLU A 219 -5.78 -8.30 22.93
CA GLU A 219 -7.07 -8.87 23.36
C GLU A 219 -6.99 -10.37 23.62
N GLN A 220 -6.21 -11.10 22.83
CA GLN A 220 -6.12 -12.56 22.92
C GLN A 220 -4.93 -13.06 23.74
N GLY A 221 -3.99 -12.18 24.12
CA GLY A 221 -2.80 -12.52 24.90
C GLY A 221 -1.89 -13.54 24.21
N MET A 222 -1.88 -13.54 22.88
CA MET A 222 -1.06 -14.44 22.07
C MET A 222 0.39 -13.94 22.01
N ASN A 223 1.31 -14.89 21.82
CA ASN A 223 2.75 -14.66 21.78
C ASN A 223 3.41 -15.52 20.70
N ASP A 224 4.69 -15.23 20.43
CA ASP A 224 5.53 -15.97 19.49
C ASP A 224 4.85 -16.12 18.12
N TYR A 225 4.99 -17.28 17.47
CA TYR A 225 4.34 -17.57 16.19
C TYR A 225 2.80 -17.54 16.25
N GLN A 226 2.19 -17.60 17.44
CA GLN A 226 0.72 -17.63 17.55
C GLN A 226 0.12 -16.33 17.04
N VAL A 227 0.81 -15.19 17.20
CA VAL A 227 0.35 -13.89 16.69
C VAL A 227 0.17 -13.97 15.17
N ILE A 228 1.24 -14.24 14.42
CA ILE A 228 1.16 -14.29 12.96
C ILE A 228 0.26 -15.42 12.44
N ARG A 229 0.29 -16.62 13.05
CA ARG A 229 -0.57 -17.74 12.65
C ARG A 229 -2.06 -17.38 12.79
N ASN A 230 -2.43 -16.63 13.82
CA ASN A 230 -3.81 -16.18 14.04
C ASN A 230 -4.16 -14.92 13.26
N SER A 231 -3.20 -14.03 12.99
CA SER A 231 -3.39 -12.89 12.08
C SER A 231 -3.73 -13.35 10.68
N LEU A 232 -3.06 -14.39 10.17
CA LEU A 232 -3.40 -15.01 8.88
C LEU A 232 -4.84 -15.56 8.89
N LYS A 233 -5.25 -16.26 9.96
CA LYS A 233 -6.65 -16.72 10.09
C LYS A 233 -7.63 -15.55 10.13
N GLY A 234 -7.30 -14.48 10.85
CA GLY A 234 -8.10 -13.25 10.89
C GLY A 234 -8.22 -12.61 9.52
N PHE A 235 -7.12 -12.53 8.77
CA PHE A 235 -7.08 -12.00 7.42
C PHE A 235 -8.06 -12.73 6.49
N ASN A 236 -8.10 -14.06 6.56
CA ASN A 236 -9.00 -14.88 5.75
C ASN A 236 -10.46 -14.86 6.18
N THR A 237 -10.73 -14.82 7.50
CA THR A 237 -12.07 -15.11 8.05
C THR A 237 -12.76 -13.92 8.70
N GLY A 238 -12.02 -12.84 8.96
CA GLY A 238 -12.42 -11.72 9.82
C GLY A 238 -12.23 -11.98 11.32
N TRP A 239 -11.79 -13.17 11.74
CA TRP A 239 -11.72 -13.56 13.15
C TRP A 239 -10.36 -14.16 13.53
N CYS A 240 -9.59 -13.49 14.39
CA CYS A 240 -8.27 -13.96 14.80
C CYS A 240 -8.24 -14.73 16.13
N THR A 241 -9.38 -14.92 16.82
CA THR A 241 -9.46 -15.62 18.11
C THR A 241 -8.89 -17.04 18.06
N LYS A 242 -8.12 -17.47 19.08
CA LYS A 242 -7.43 -18.78 19.03
C LYS A 242 -8.42 -19.91 18.74
N ALA A 243 -8.15 -20.70 17.71
CA ALA A 243 -8.99 -21.83 17.36
C ALA A 243 -8.95 -22.92 18.45
N GLU A 244 -10.05 -23.65 18.60
CA GLU A 244 -10.18 -24.75 19.56
C GLU A 244 -9.31 -25.96 19.18
N ASP A 245 -9.04 -26.14 17.88
CA ASP A 245 -8.19 -27.19 17.34
C ASP A 245 -7.25 -26.68 16.25
N ASP A 246 -6.12 -27.38 16.07
CA ASP A 246 -5.11 -27.01 15.08
C ASP A 246 -5.57 -27.21 13.63
N GLY A 247 -6.63 -27.99 13.40
CA GLY A 247 -7.19 -28.22 12.07
C GLY A 247 -7.71 -26.95 11.40
N ALA A 248 -8.10 -25.94 12.20
CA ALA A 248 -8.54 -24.63 11.70
C ALA A 248 -7.44 -23.85 10.97
N TYR A 249 -6.16 -24.18 11.18
CA TYR A 249 -5.03 -23.49 10.53
C TYR A 249 -4.46 -24.28 9.34
N ALA A 250 -4.73 -25.58 9.29
CA ALA A 250 -4.03 -26.54 8.43
C ALA A 250 -4.07 -26.19 6.94
N THR A 251 -5.20 -25.68 6.44
CA THR A 251 -5.43 -25.41 5.01
C THR A 251 -5.15 -23.97 4.60
N TYR A 252 -4.77 -23.12 5.56
CA TYR A 252 -4.53 -21.71 5.33
C TYR A 252 -3.21 -21.27 5.95
N ALA A 253 -3.17 -20.94 7.24
CA ALA A 253 -1.96 -20.39 7.87
C ALA A 253 -0.77 -21.39 7.83
N ASP A 254 -1.02 -22.67 8.08
CA ASP A 254 0.02 -23.69 8.10
C ASP A 254 0.52 -24.04 6.68
N GLU A 255 -0.36 -23.93 5.68
CA GLU A 255 -0.01 -24.13 4.28
C GLU A 255 0.79 -22.92 3.74
N ILE A 256 0.43 -21.70 4.16
CA ILE A 256 1.21 -20.48 3.91
C ILE A 256 2.63 -20.64 4.47
N CYS A 257 2.77 -21.13 5.70
CA CYS A 257 4.07 -21.37 6.32
C CYS A 257 4.91 -22.40 5.55
N ALA A 258 4.30 -23.45 4.99
CA ALA A 258 5.02 -24.42 4.17
C ALA A 258 5.49 -23.82 2.83
N MET A 259 4.65 -23.03 2.17
CA MET A 259 5.04 -22.33 0.93
C MET A 259 6.11 -21.25 1.20
N ALA A 260 6.05 -20.58 2.35
CA ALA A 260 7.09 -19.65 2.78
C ALA A 260 8.45 -20.32 2.90
N GLN A 261 8.52 -21.47 3.57
CA GLN A 261 9.75 -22.26 3.68
C GLN A 261 10.25 -22.73 2.31
N PHE A 262 9.36 -23.06 1.37
CA PHE A 262 9.76 -23.34 -0.01
C PHE A 262 10.48 -22.15 -0.65
N TYR A 263 9.90 -20.95 -0.62
CA TYR A 263 10.54 -19.77 -1.22
C TYR A 263 11.91 -19.48 -0.58
N TYR A 264 11.99 -19.58 0.74
CA TYR A 264 13.20 -19.28 1.49
C TYR A 264 14.30 -20.32 1.25
N TYR A 265 14.00 -21.61 1.40
CA TYR A 265 15.02 -22.68 1.39
C TYR A 265 15.32 -23.24 0.00
N GLU A 266 14.39 -23.17 -0.95
CA GLU A 266 14.66 -23.55 -2.34
C GLU A 266 15.27 -22.40 -3.17
N GLY A 267 15.36 -21.20 -2.60
CA GLY A 267 16.06 -20.06 -3.23
C GLY A 267 15.23 -19.32 -4.28
N HIS A 268 13.93 -19.19 -4.05
CA HIS A 268 12.98 -18.60 -5.01
C HIS A 268 12.36 -17.29 -4.50
N LEU A 269 13.07 -16.55 -3.63
CA LEU A 269 12.57 -15.26 -3.13
C LEU A 269 12.47 -14.21 -4.25
N TYR A 270 13.37 -14.24 -5.23
CA TYR A 270 13.62 -13.10 -6.11
C TYR A 270 13.52 -13.38 -7.60
N ASP A 271 13.08 -14.57 -7.99
CA ASP A 271 12.95 -15.00 -9.38
C ASP A 271 11.47 -15.12 -9.81
N ASN A 272 11.22 -15.67 -11.00
CA ASN A 272 9.86 -15.92 -11.50
C ASN A 272 9.28 -17.28 -11.06
N VAL A 273 9.93 -18.02 -10.16
CA VAL A 273 9.44 -19.32 -9.70
C VAL A 273 8.35 -19.15 -8.64
N PHE A 274 7.25 -19.86 -8.75
CA PHE A 274 6.17 -19.83 -7.78
C PHE A 274 5.60 -21.23 -7.52
N THR A 275 5.01 -21.41 -6.34
CA THR A 275 4.25 -22.60 -5.93
C THR A 275 2.78 -22.21 -5.71
N TRP A 276 1.92 -23.19 -5.44
CA TRP A 276 0.47 -22.99 -5.31
C TRP A 276 -0.13 -23.91 -4.25
N THR A 277 -1.36 -23.57 -3.83
CA THR A 277 -2.16 -24.43 -2.94
C THR A 277 -2.34 -25.80 -3.58
N SER A 278 -2.01 -26.88 -2.86
CA SER A 278 -2.02 -28.28 -3.34
C SER A 278 -0.84 -28.73 -4.20
N ALA A 279 0.16 -27.87 -4.42
CA ALA A 279 1.45 -28.27 -4.97
C ALA A 279 1.97 -29.54 -4.28
N ASN A 280 2.43 -30.52 -5.06
CA ASN A 280 2.84 -31.82 -4.54
C ASN A 280 4.18 -32.26 -5.13
N GLY A 281 5.10 -32.67 -4.27
CA GLY A 281 6.46 -33.02 -4.65
C GLY A 281 7.39 -32.92 -3.46
N GLU A 282 8.58 -33.52 -3.56
CA GLU A 282 9.54 -33.59 -2.44
C GLU A 282 9.93 -32.19 -1.94
N LYS A 283 10.12 -31.25 -2.85
CA LYS A 283 10.54 -29.86 -2.55
C LYS A 283 9.53 -29.06 -1.73
N ILE A 284 8.23 -29.36 -1.80
CA ILE A 284 7.20 -28.67 -1.00
C ILE A 284 6.72 -29.52 0.18
N ASN A 285 6.58 -30.85 -0.01
CA ASN A 285 6.02 -31.75 0.99
C ASN A 285 6.86 -31.82 2.26
N LYS A 286 8.18 -31.67 2.15
CA LYS A 286 9.08 -31.71 3.31
C LYS A 286 8.85 -30.57 4.31
N TYR A 287 8.21 -29.46 3.89
CA TYR A 287 7.85 -28.35 4.77
C TYR A 287 6.46 -28.52 5.41
N ARG A 288 5.69 -29.53 5.00
CA ARG A 288 4.38 -29.84 5.57
C ARG A 288 4.49 -30.65 6.87
N THR A 289 5.28 -30.18 7.82
CA THR A 289 5.49 -30.84 9.12
C THR A 289 4.49 -30.37 10.19
N PRO A 290 4.24 -31.15 11.27
CA PRO A 290 3.38 -30.69 12.38
C PRO A 290 3.93 -29.46 13.11
N ASP A 291 5.25 -29.30 13.18
CA ASP A 291 6.01 -28.29 13.92
C ASP A 291 6.55 -27.15 13.03
N ARG A 292 6.03 -27.00 11.81
CA ARG A 292 6.56 -26.08 10.79
C ARG A 292 6.75 -24.63 11.25
N TRP A 293 6.01 -24.18 12.26
CA TRP A 293 6.12 -22.83 12.82
C TRP A 293 7.38 -22.64 13.68
N ASP A 294 8.09 -23.69 14.07
CA ASP A 294 9.41 -23.60 14.69
C ASP A 294 10.40 -22.81 13.79
N TRP A 295 10.18 -22.82 12.47
CA TRP A 295 10.93 -22.01 11.51
C TRP A 295 10.84 -20.50 11.78
N TRP A 296 9.75 -20.02 12.37
CA TRP A 296 9.54 -18.61 12.69
C TRP A 296 10.54 -18.10 13.73
N GLY A 297 10.95 -18.97 14.66
CA GLY A 297 11.94 -18.66 15.69
C GLY A 297 11.38 -17.88 16.89
N ASP A 298 12.31 -17.35 17.70
CA ASP A 298 12.04 -16.85 19.05
C ASP A 298 11.84 -15.33 19.14
N GLY A 299 11.61 -14.65 18.01
CA GLY A 299 11.34 -13.22 18.03
C GLY A 299 10.01 -12.93 18.73
N VAL A 300 9.99 -11.87 19.54
CA VAL A 300 8.85 -11.57 20.41
C VAL A 300 7.97 -10.49 19.77
N PRO A 301 6.72 -10.81 19.37
CA PRO A 301 5.76 -9.82 18.90
C PRO A 301 5.53 -8.72 19.93
N SER A 302 5.45 -7.47 19.48
CA SER A 302 5.36 -6.32 20.38
C SER A 302 4.56 -5.16 19.79
N MET A 303 3.83 -4.46 20.67
CA MET A 303 3.18 -3.17 20.38
C MET A 303 4.04 -1.99 20.85
N ALA A 304 5.33 -2.21 21.09
CA ALA A 304 6.25 -1.14 21.45
C ALA A 304 6.29 -0.07 20.34
N PRO A 305 6.42 1.22 20.69
CA PRO A 305 6.61 2.28 19.71
C PRO A 305 7.81 1.99 18.82
N ILE A 306 7.66 2.27 17.53
CA ILE A 306 8.76 2.21 16.58
C ILE A 306 9.55 3.52 16.71
N GLU A 307 10.86 3.42 16.94
CA GLU A 307 11.72 4.59 16.83
C GLU A 307 11.68 5.07 15.38
N GLU A 308 11.20 6.30 15.14
CA GLU A 308 11.22 6.91 13.81
C GLU A 308 12.67 6.91 13.29
N LYS A 309 12.96 6.06 12.30
CA LYS A 309 14.04 6.38 11.37
C LYS A 309 13.59 7.64 10.66
N GLN A 310 14.38 8.72 10.79
CA GLN A 310 14.23 9.89 9.93
C GLN A 310 14.18 9.40 8.47
N GLU A 311 13.04 9.59 7.82
CA GLU A 311 12.88 9.24 6.41
C GLU A 311 13.98 9.94 5.60
N THR A 312 14.82 9.13 4.97
CA THR A 312 15.70 9.63 3.92
C THR A 312 14.84 9.77 2.67
N THR A 313 14.17 10.91 2.54
CA THR A 313 13.65 11.35 1.25
C THR A 313 14.85 11.39 0.30
N THR A 314 14.85 10.53 -0.72
CA THR A 314 15.88 10.55 -1.76
C THR A 314 15.68 11.80 -2.61
N SER A 315 16.16 12.93 -2.09
CA SER A 315 16.41 14.14 -2.85
C SER A 315 17.73 13.94 -3.59
N THR A 316 17.68 13.91 -4.91
CA THR A 316 18.86 13.97 -5.76
C THR A 316 19.54 15.33 -5.53
N THR A 317 20.47 15.38 -4.59
CA THR A 317 21.20 16.61 -4.24
C THR A 317 22.36 16.80 -5.21
N THR A 318 22.23 17.77 -6.12
CA THR A 318 23.40 18.32 -6.83
C THR A 318 24.24 19.10 -5.83
N THR A 319 25.43 18.58 -5.49
CA THR A 319 26.36 19.24 -4.56
C THR A 319 26.84 20.56 -5.15
N THR A 320 26.35 21.68 -4.63
CA THR A 320 27.02 22.98 -4.74
C THR A 320 27.66 23.28 -3.39
N THR A 321 28.98 23.40 -3.38
CA THR A 321 29.77 23.74 -2.19
C THR A 321 29.44 25.16 -1.74
N THR A 322 28.78 25.28 -0.58
CA THR A 322 28.56 26.59 0.07
C THR A 322 29.17 26.56 1.47
N THR A 323 30.18 27.41 1.66
CA THR A 323 30.90 27.64 2.92
C THR A 323 29.94 28.15 4.00
N THR A 324 29.81 27.41 5.11
CA THR A 324 28.99 27.81 6.27
C THR A 324 29.79 28.71 7.20
N THR A 325 29.35 29.96 7.38
CA THR A 325 29.77 30.83 8.48
C THR A 325 28.81 30.62 9.65
N THR A 326 29.33 30.16 10.79
CA THR A 326 28.57 29.95 12.03
C THR A 326 28.17 31.29 12.65
N THR A 327 26.87 31.57 12.75
CA THR A 327 26.34 32.66 13.58
C THR A 327 25.57 32.06 14.74
N THR A 328 26.09 32.26 15.95
CA THR A 328 25.49 31.86 17.21
C THR A 328 24.36 32.83 17.57
N THR A 329 23.11 32.39 17.54
CA THR A 329 21.96 33.20 17.99
C THR A 329 21.67 32.89 19.45
N THR A 330 21.76 33.90 20.31
CA THR A 330 21.44 33.83 21.74
C THR A 330 19.96 34.16 21.95
N THR A 331 19.20 33.24 22.55
CA THR A 331 17.79 33.42 22.89
C THR A 331 17.64 34.40 24.07
N THR A 332 16.91 35.50 23.86
CA THR A 332 16.54 36.45 24.93
C THR A 332 15.04 36.34 25.19
N THR A 333 14.66 35.97 26.40
CA THR A 333 13.28 35.89 26.86
C THR A 333 12.79 37.29 27.26
N THR A 334 11.74 37.79 26.61
CA THR A 334 11.12 39.07 26.98
C THR A 334 9.67 38.83 27.39
N THR A 335 9.42 38.93 28.69
CA THR A 335 8.10 38.99 29.31
C THR A 335 7.50 40.38 29.09
N THR A 336 6.28 40.47 28.55
CA THR A 336 5.54 41.76 28.50
C THR A 336 4.12 41.58 29.02
N SER A 337 3.75 42.50 29.90
CA SER A 337 2.58 42.50 30.77
C SER A 337 1.34 43.10 30.09
N ALA A 338 0.16 42.60 30.46
CA ALA A 338 -1.13 43.06 29.99
C ALA A 338 -1.44 44.51 30.41
N THR A 339 -2.14 45.26 29.55
CA THR A 339 -2.90 46.47 29.92
C THR A 339 -4.17 46.55 29.09
N THR A 340 -5.29 46.60 29.81
CA THR A 340 -6.69 46.72 29.38
C THR A 340 -7.09 48.17 29.10
N THR A 341 -7.99 48.39 28.12
CA THR A 341 -9.00 49.47 27.93
C THR A 341 -9.47 49.39 26.47
N SER A 342 -10.72 49.55 26.00
CA SER A 342 -12.12 49.48 26.47
C SER A 342 -12.98 49.55 25.18
N GLU A 343 -14.20 49.01 25.23
CA GLU A 343 -15.22 48.85 24.17
C GLU A 343 -15.48 50.04 23.22
N GLU A 344 -15.79 49.71 21.97
CA GLU A 344 -17.01 50.21 21.32
C GLU A 344 -17.56 49.16 20.33
N THR A 345 -18.66 48.50 20.71
CA THR A 345 -19.37 47.53 19.86
C THR A 345 -20.30 48.28 18.91
N THR A 346 -19.93 48.35 17.64
CA THR A 346 -20.84 48.73 16.56
C THR A 346 -21.02 47.56 15.59
N THR A 347 -22.21 46.97 15.63
CA THR A 347 -22.69 46.04 14.60
C THR A 347 -22.96 46.84 13.33
N SER A 348 -22.18 46.60 12.28
CA SER A 348 -22.48 47.06 10.92
C SER A 348 -22.15 45.95 9.92
N THR A 349 -23.20 45.47 9.25
CA THR A 349 -23.12 44.64 8.06
C THR A 349 -22.53 45.48 6.92
N ALA A 350 -21.30 45.19 6.50
CA ALA A 350 -20.68 45.82 5.35
C ALA A 350 -19.89 44.81 4.51
N THR A 351 -20.49 44.46 3.37
CA THR A 351 -19.80 44.10 2.13
C THR A 351 -18.55 44.96 1.96
N THR A 352 -17.38 44.34 2.06
CA THR A 352 -16.10 45.03 1.83
C THR A 352 -15.39 44.33 0.69
N SER A 353 -15.48 44.96 -0.49
CA SER A 353 -14.52 44.77 -1.57
C SER A 353 -13.13 45.08 -1.03
N PHE A 354 -12.32 44.06 -0.82
CA PHE A 354 -10.90 44.25 -0.54
C PHE A 354 -10.23 44.79 -1.80
N ALA A 355 -9.51 45.89 -1.64
CA ALA A 355 -8.60 46.39 -2.65
C ALA A 355 -7.57 45.28 -2.91
N MET A 356 -7.70 44.64 -4.07
CA MET A 356 -6.75 43.65 -4.58
C MET A 356 -5.42 44.40 -4.74
N GLY A 357 -4.42 44.04 -3.93
CA GLY A 357 -3.04 44.44 -4.23
C GLY A 357 -2.64 43.88 -5.59
N ASP A 358 -1.63 44.46 -6.23
CA ASP A 358 -1.10 43.92 -7.49
C ASP A 358 -0.83 42.42 -7.29
N ALA A 359 -1.55 41.57 -8.04
CA ALA A 359 -1.50 40.13 -7.88
C ALA A 359 -0.11 39.63 -8.27
N LEU A 360 0.61 39.03 -7.32
CA LEU A 360 1.81 38.27 -7.63
C LEU A 360 1.36 36.86 -8.05
N TYR A 361 1.07 36.71 -9.34
CA TYR A 361 0.60 35.45 -9.91
C TYR A 361 1.58 34.31 -9.61
N GLY A 362 1.10 33.30 -8.90
CA GLY A 362 1.86 32.14 -8.43
C GLY A 362 2.18 32.12 -6.94
N ASP A 363 2.07 33.24 -6.22
CA ASP A 363 2.37 33.35 -4.78
C ASP A 363 1.09 33.09 -3.96
N ALA A 364 0.73 31.82 -3.83
CA ALA A 364 -0.48 31.36 -3.15
C ALA A 364 -0.40 31.53 -1.62
N ASN A 365 0.80 31.48 -1.04
CA ASN A 365 1.00 31.63 0.40
C ASN A 365 1.19 33.10 0.85
N CYS A 366 1.30 34.03 -0.11
CA CYS A 366 1.48 35.47 0.09
C CYS A 366 2.79 35.84 0.78
N ASP A 367 3.88 35.08 0.59
CA ASP A 367 5.19 35.36 1.18
C ASP A 367 6.09 36.24 0.29
N ASN A 368 5.60 36.64 -0.90
CA ASN A 368 6.29 37.39 -1.96
C ASN A 368 7.34 36.60 -2.74
N THR A 369 7.39 35.29 -2.57
CA THR A 369 8.21 34.35 -3.34
C THR A 369 7.28 33.40 -4.08
N ILE A 370 7.66 33.01 -5.30
CA ILE A 370 6.96 31.94 -6.03
C ILE A 370 7.85 30.71 -5.93
N ASP A 371 7.42 29.71 -5.16
CA ASP A 371 8.15 28.46 -4.98
C ASP A 371 7.23 27.24 -4.74
N MET A 372 7.81 26.11 -4.33
CA MET A 372 7.06 24.87 -4.13
C MET A 372 6.02 24.96 -3.01
N SER A 373 6.20 25.89 -2.06
CA SER A 373 5.29 26.11 -0.93
C SER A 373 3.92 26.59 -1.41
N ASP A 374 3.88 27.37 -2.50
CA ASP A 374 2.63 27.82 -3.13
C ASP A 374 1.85 26.66 -3.74
N ILE A 375 2.56 25.79 -4.45
CA ILE A 375 2.01 24.58 -5.06
C ILE A 375 1.43 23.66 -3.98
N VAL A 376 2.20 23.44 -2.91
CA VAL A 376 1.76 22.62 -1.77
C VAL A 376 0.52 23.24 -1.14
N LEU A 377 0.50 24.55 -0.88
CA LEU A 377 -0.65 25.20 -0.26
C LEU A 377 -1.90 25.12 -1.15
N ILE A 378 -1.78 25.29 -2.47
CA ILE A 378 -2.87 25.10 -3.43
C ILE A 378 -3.41 23.67 -3.32
N MET A 379 -2.54 22.66 -3.43
CA MET A 379 -2.95 21.26 -3.39
C MET A 379 -3.56 20.88 -2.03
N GLN A 380 -3.02 21.40 -0.93
CA GLN A 380 -3.55 21.19 0.42
C GLN A 380 -4.92 21.86 0.61
N SER A 381 -5.12 23.06 0.06
CA SER A 381 -6.41 23.75 0.12
C SER A 381 -7.52 23.00 -0.65
N LEU A 382 -7.16 22.30 -1.73
CA LEU A 382 -8.07 21.46 -2.52
C LEU A 382 -8.34 20.11 -1.88
N ALA A 383 -7.30 19.46 -1.34
CA ALA A 383 -7.41 18.13 -0.75
C ALA A 383 -8.01 18.13 0.66
N ASN A 384 -7.74 19.17 1.44
CA ASN A 384 -8.21 19.32 2.82
C ASN A 384 -8.73 20.75 3.09
N PRO A 385 -9.86 21.13 2.49
CA PRO A 385 -10.35 22.51 2.58
C PRO A 385 -10.75 22.93 4.00
N ASN A 386 -11.19 22.00 4.83
CA ASN A 386 -11.52 22.29 6.24
C ASN A 386 -10.30 22.73 7.06
N LYS A 387 -9.09 22.41 6.59
CA LYS A 387 -7.84 22.77 7.27
C LYS A 387 -7.09 23.90 6.56
N TYR A 388 -7.05 23.88 5.23
CA TYR A 388 -6.18 24.76 4.43
C TYR A 388 -6.91 25.69 3.44
N ASP A 389 -8.24 25.65 3.33
CA ASP A 389 -8.99 26.66 2.54
C ASP A 389 -9.17 27.98 3.34
N ILE A 390 -9.82 29.00 2.78
CA ILE A 390 -10.00 30.36 3.36
C ILE A 390 -10.58 30.35 4.79
N ASN A 391 -11.35 29.33 5.15
CA ASN A 391 -11.92 29.15 6.50
C ASN A 391 -11.27 27.98 7.25
N GLY A 392 -10.06 27.61 6.86
CA GLY A 392 -9.32 26.48 7.39
C GLY A 392 -8.93 26.67 8.85
N THR A 393 -8.70 25.56 9.55
CA THR A 393 -8.26 25.58 10.95
C THR A 393 -6.76 25.81 11.14
N ASP A 394 -5.97 25.72 10.07
CA ASP A 394 -4.51 25.89 10.11
C ASP A 394 -4.10 27.37 10.03
N GLU A 395 -3.08 27.80 10.79
CA GLU A 395 -2.62 29.20 10.80
C GLU A 395 -2.11 29.66 9.42
N HIS A 396 -1.65 28.73 8.58
CA HIS A 396 -1.14 28.98 7.24
C HIS A 396 -2.11 28.55 6.13
N HIS A 397 -3.41 28.49 6.42
CA HIS A 397 -4.42 28.22 5.40
C HIS A 397 -4.39 29.29 4.28
N ILE A 398 -4.83 28.93 3.07
CA ILE A 398 -4.81 29.85 1.94
C ILE A 398 -5.70 31.07 2.23
N THR A 399 -5.20 32.27 1.90
CA THR A 399 -5.98 33.51 2.09
C THR A 399 -6.81 33.84 0.86
N MET A 400 -7.70 34.82 0.96
CA MET A 400 -8.46 35.28 -0.21
C MET A 400 -7.55 35.87 -1.29
N GLN A 401 -6.48 36.59 -0.90
CA GLN A 401 -5.46 37.07 -1.83
C GLN A 401 -4.64 35.90 -2.39
N GLY A 402 -4.31 34.91 -1.55
CA GLY A 402 -3.63 33.69 -1.96
C GLY A 402 -4.39 32.93 -3.05
N LYS A 403 -5.74 32.87 -2.96
CA LYS A 403 -6.56 32.30 -4.05
C LYS A 403 -6.51 33.11 -5.35
N VAL A 404 -6.41 34.43 -5.28
CA VAL A 404 -6.28 35.29 -6.47
C VAL A 404 -4.90 35.10 -7.11
N ASN A 405 -3.85 35.03 -6.30
CA ASN A 405 -2.50 34.78 -6.76
C ASN A 405 -2.34 33.35 -7.32
N ALA A 406 -3.02 32.38 -6.72
CA ALA A 406 -3.00 30.98 -7.15
C ALA A 406 -3.71 30.72 -8.47
N ASP A 407 -4.77 31.47 -8.82
CA ASP A 407 -5.59 31.26 -10.04
C ASP A 407 -4.85 31.78 -11.29
N VAL A 408 -3.89 30.98 -11.78
CA VAL A 408 -2.98 31.30 -12.90
C VAL A 408 -3.29 30.51 -14.18
N ASP A 409 -4.15 29.48 -14.10
CA ASP A 409 -4.64 28.70 -15.23
C ASP A 409 -5.99 29.20 -15.75
N LEU A 410 -5.98 29.80 -16.94
CA LEU A 410 -7.18 30.37 -17.57
C LEU A 410 -8.15 29.34 -18.17
N SER A 411 -7.82 28.05 -18.11
CA SER A 411 -8.68 26.99 -18.67
C SER A 411 -9.97 26.80 -17.87
N SER A 412 -9.97 27.19 -16.59
CA SER A 412 -11.12 27.20 -15.70
C SER A 412 -11.12 28.44 -14.81
N LYS A 413 -12.26 28.78 -14.20
CA LYS A 413 -12.35 29.90 -13.26
C LYS A 413 -12.16 29.39 -11.83
N GLY A 414 -11.18 29.94 -11.11
CA GLY A 414 -10.89 29.61 -9.73
C GLY A 414 -9.85 28.51 -9.59
N VAL A 415 -9.23 28.45 -8.41
CA VAL A 415 -8.09 27.58 -8.11
C VAL A 415 -8.43 26.09 -8.28
N THR A 416 -7.59 25.39 -9.05
CA THR A 416 -7.61 23.97 -9.36
C THR A 416 -6.21 23.37 -9.27
N SER A 417 -6.08 22.06 -9.48
CA SER A 417 -4.76 21.41 -9.55
C SER A 417 -3.95 21.86 -10.77
N ASN A 418 -4.58 22.39 -11.82
CA ASN A 418 -3.88 22.89 -13.00
C ASN A 418 -3.12 24.19 -12.70
N ASP A 419 -3.57 24.98 -11.74
CA ASP A 419 -2.86 26.16 -11.26
C ASP A 419 -1.52 25.80 -10.61
N ALA A 420 -1.55 24.81 -9.72
CA ALA A 420 -0.37 24.23 -9.11
C ALA A 420 0.59 23.64 -10.15
N LEU A 421 0.05 22.94 -11.16
CA LEU A 421 0.86 22.45 -12.30
C LEU A 421 1.50 23.61 -13.08
N ARG A 422 0.77 24.69 -13.31
CA ARG A 422 1.25 25.84 -14.06
C ARG A 422 2.34 26.62 -13.32
N ILE A 423 2.23 26.76 -12.00
CA ILE A 423 3.31 27.28 -11.14
C ILE A 423 4.53 26.35 -11.22
N GLN A 424 4.33 25.03 -11.20
CA GLN A 424 5.41 24.07 -11.34
C GLN A 424 6.13 24.19 -12.70
N GLU A 425 5.39 24.39 -13.78
CA GLU A 425 5.96 24.63 -15.11
C GLU A 425 6.77 25.93 -15.16
N TYR A 426 6.33 26.97 -14.47
CA TYR A 426 7.07 28.24 -14.34
C TYR A 426 8.38 28.05 -13.55
N LEU A 427 8.35 27.33 -12.42
CA LEU A 427 9.55 27.01 -11.62
C LEU A 427 10.56 26.16 -12.40
N LEU A 428 10.07 25.30 -13.30
CA LEU A 428 10.89 24.51 -14.23
C LEU A 428 11.33 25.29 -15.48
N HIS A 429 11.01 26.58 -15.57
CA HIS A 429 11.29 27.44 -16.73
C HIS A 429 10.72 26.90 -18.06
N LYS A 430 9.62 26.14 -18.01
CA LYS A 430 8.88 25.69 -19.21
C LYS A 430 7.98 26.78 -19.78
N ILE A 431 7.59 27.73 -18.94
CA ILE A 431 6.85 28.94 -19.31
C ILE A 431 7.53 30.16 -18.69
N ASP A 432 7.51 31.30 -19.38
CA ASP A 432 8.26 32.50 -18.98
C ASP A 432 7.48 33.44 -18.05
N SER A 433 6.19 33.21 -17.84
CA SER A 433 5.31 34.10 -17.08
C SER A 433 4.07 33.38 -16.57
N LEU A 434 3.67 33.69 -15.33
CA LEU A 434 2.39 33.30 -14.73
C LEU A 434 1.30 34.36 -14.89
N ASP A 435 1.66 35.57 -15.36
CA ASP A 435 0.71 36.63 -15.69
C ASP A 435 -0.30 36.16 -16.77
N PRO A 436 -1.59 36.08 -16.44
CA PRO A 436 -2.65 35.75 -17.39
C PRO A 436 -2.94 36.97 -18.29
N LYS A 437 -2.08 37.20 -19.29
CA LYS A 437 -2.23 38.30 -20.26
C LYS A 437 -3.47 38.19 -21.15
#